data_AF-A0A382NW81-F1
#
_entry.id   AF-A0A382NW81-F1
#
_cell.length_a   1.000
_cell.length_b   1.000
_cell.length_c   1.000
_cell.angle_alpha   90.00
_cell.angle_beta   90.00
_cell.angle_gamma   90.00
#
_symmetry.space_group_name_H-M   'P 1'
#
loop_
_entity.id
_entity.type
_entity.pdbx_description
1 polymer ?
#
loop_
_entity_poly.entity_id
_entity_poly.type
_entity_poly.pdbx_seq_one_letter_code
_entity_poly.pdbx_strand_id
1 'polypeptide(L)'
;MKLTRLPLLLLAATLISSDLAFAASKFAIPATDEGLPGEGPIRRYGWFQNLWERKRSGWAKKVEQDQGALVFLGDSITQGWGDNMGNSFPGLKVANRGISGDTTRGVLIRMKEDVLSLNPKGVVILIGTNDLEEKASPEVIAGNLKLIIAELKKHNAKMPIILCNTFPSSASKRRPADQIKKINQLY
;
A
#
# COMPACT_ATOMS: atom_id res chain seq x y z
N MET A 1 32.25 30.97 71.03
CA MET A 1 31.97 29.62 70.50
C MET A 1 30.80 29.71 69.52
N LYS A 2 31.04 29.98 68.23
CA LYS A 2 30.03 29.89 67.17
C LYS A 2 30.68 29.40 65.87
N LEU A 3 30.08 28.35 65.33
CA LEU A 3 30.57 27.41 64.34
C LEU A 3 30.77 28.03 62.95
N THR A 4 31.85 27.62 62.29
CA THR A 4 32.07 27.67 60.84
C THR A 4 31.08 26.75 60.11
N ARG A 5 30.42 27.24 59.06
CA ARG A 5 29.62 26.41 58.14
C ARG A 5 30.37 26.29 56.80
N LEU A 6 30.74 25.07 56.46
CA LEU A 6 31.30 24.67 55.17
C LEU A 6 30.13 24.44 54.17
N PRO A 7 30.17 24.94 52.92
CA PRO A 7 29.12 24.67 51.95
C PRO A 7 29.33 23.29 51.31
N LEU A 8 28.29 22.47 51.36
CA LEU A 8 28.17 21.17 50.72
C LEU A 8 27.92 21.39 49.20
N LEU A 9 28.89 21.07 48.34
CA LEU A 9 28.65 21.01 46.89
C LEU A 9 27.83 19.75 46.57
N LEU A 10 26.58 19.94 46.15
CA LEU A 10 25.78 18.88 45.53
C LEU A 10 26.23 18.72 44.06
N LEU A 11 26.81 17.57 43.73
CA LEU A 11 27.10 17.19 42.36
C LEU A 11 25.81 16.62 41.73
N ALA A 12 25.16 17.40 40.88
CA ALA A 12 24.00 16.93 40.12
C ALA A 12 24.46 16.03 38.96
N ALA A 13 24.24 14.72 39.07
CA ALA A 13 24.43 13.78 37.97
C ALA A 13 23.23 13.88 37.02
N THR A 14 23.42 14.46 35.85
CA THR A 14 22.42 14.46 34.77
C THR A 14 22.40 13.09 34.09
N LEU A 15 21.35 12.31 34.37
CA LEU A 15 21.02 11.10 33.61
C LEU A 15 20.47 11.54 32.24
N ILE A 16 21.27 11.42 31.19
CA ILE A 16 20.80 11.55 29.81
C ILE A 16 20.07 10.25 29.47
N SER A 17 18.74 10.27 29.52
CA SER A 17 17.93 9.19 28.93
C SER A 17 17.90 9.40 27.43
N SER A 18 18.62 8.59 26.66
CA SER A 18 18.49 8.55 25.21
C SER A 18 17.24 7.76 24.85
N ASP A 19 16.12 8.46 24.69
CA ASP A 19 14.96 7.92 23.98
C ASP A 19 15.36 7.67 22.53
N LEU A 20 15.73 6.42 22.23
CA LEU A 20 15.86 5.92 20.87
C LEU A 20 14.45 5.81 20.28
N ALA A 21 13.89 6.94 19.84
CA ALA A 21 12.76 6.93 18.93
C ALA A 21 13.22 6.25 17.63
N PHE A 22 12.84 4.98 17.44
CA PHE A 22 12.97 4.33 16.14
C PHE A 22 12.17 5.14 15.14
N ALA A 23 12.85 5.84 14.23
CA ALA A 23 12.20 6.53 13.14
C ALA A 23 11.38 5.50 12.33
N ALA A 24 10.07 5.72 12.24
CA ALA A 24 9.20 4.85 11.47
C ALA A 24 9.71 4.80 10.01
N SER A 25 9.73 3.60 9.44
CA SER A 25 10.13 3.39 8.05
C SER A 25 9.36 4.33 7.12
N LYS A 26 10.05 4.89 6.11
CA LYS A 26 9.43 5.74 5.08
C LYS A 26 8.24 5.06 4.40
N PHE A 27 8.24 3.73 4.35
CA PHE A 27 7.18 2.93 3.72
C PHE A 27 6.17 2.36 4.71
N ALA A 28 6.25 2.70 6.01
CA ALA A 28 5.27 2.28 7.00
C ALA A 28 3.86 2.73 6.60
N ILE A 29 2.86 1.91 6.95
CA ILE A 29 1.46 2.31 6.80
C ILE A 29 1.19 3.44 7.80
N PRO A 30 0.62 4.58 7.38
CA PRO A 30 0.35 5.68 8.30
C PRO A 30 -0.58 5.25 9.44
N ALA A 31 -0.28 5.72 10.66
CA ALA A 31 -0.96 5.30 11.88
C ALA A 31 -2.45 5.68 11.91
N THR A 32 -2.80 6.80 11.28
CA THR A 32 -4.17 7.33 11.20
C THR A 32 -4.60 7.46 9.74
N ASP A 33 -5.90 7.67 9.53
CA ASP A 33 -6.49 7.92 8.21
C ASP A 33 -6.42 9.41 7.79
N GLU A 34 -5.94 10.27 8.69
CA GLU A 34 -5.93 11.72 8.49
C GLU A 34 -5.05 12.10 7.28
N GLY A 35 -5.62 12.88 6.37
CA GLY A 35 -4.95 13.31 5.14
C GLY A 35 -4.71 12.21 4.10
N LEU A 36 -5.17 10.96 4.35
CA LEU A 36 -5.01 9.87 3.39
C LEU A 36 -6.10 9.88 2.32
N PRO A 37 -5.75 9.60 1.05
CA PRO A 37 -6.70 9.60 -0.05
C PRO A 37 -7.73 8.48 0.07
N GLY A 38 -8.86 8.67 -0.60
CA GLY A 38 -9.93 7.67 -0.71
C GLY A 38 -10.70 7.42 0.58
N GLU A 39 -11.62 6.47 0.52
CA GLU A 39 -12.55 6.13 1.60
C GLU A 39 -12.48 4.64 1.97
N GLY A 40 -12.97 4.30 3.16
CA GLY A 40 -13.04 2.92 3.61
C GLY A 40 -11.73 2.39 4.20
N PRO A 41 -11.56 1.06 4.23
CA PRO A 41 -10.60 0.42 5.12
C PRO A 41 -9.15 0.46 4.60
N ILE A 42 -8.23 0.69 5.52
CA ILE A 42 -6.79 0.41 5.37
C ILE A 42 -6.45 -0.67 6.40
N ARG A 43 -5.97 -1.82 5.95
CA ARG A 43 -5.55 -2.87 6.88
C ARG A 43 -4.32 -2.42 7.66
N ARG A 44 -4.34 -2.65 8.97
CA ARG A 44 -3.22 -2.35 9.89
C ARG A 44 -2.89 -3.54 10.80
N TYR A 45 -3.21 -4.76 10.36
CA TYR A 45 -2.78 -5.96 11.07
C TYR A 45 -1.24 -6.04 11.05
N GLY A 46 -0.62 -6.48 12.15
CA GLY A 46 0.85 -6.49 12.24
C GLY A 46 1.54 -7.28 11.13
N TRP A 47 0.97 -8.42 10.73
CA TRP A 47 1.48 -9.20 9.59
C TRP A 47 1.42 -8.42 8.26
N PHE A 48 0.37 -7.61 8.08
CA PHE A 48 0.16 -6.82 6.87
C PHE A 48 1.10 -5.63 6.83
N GLN A 49 1.27 -4.91 7.94
CA GLN A 49 2.24 -3.81 8.06
C GLN A 49 3.66 -4.30 7.73
N ASN A 50 4.07 -5.45 8.28
CA ASN A 50 5.38 -6.05 8.00
C ASN A 50 5.53 -6.45 6.52
N LEU A 51 4.50 -7.07 5.93
CA LEU A 51 4.53 -7.45 4.51
C LEU A 51 4.59 -6.23 3.60
N TRP A 52 3.74 -5.25 3.87
CA TRP A 52 3.66 -3.99 3.14
C TRP A 52 5.01 -3.29 3.12
N GLU A 53 5.60 -3.08 4.29
CA GLU A 53 6.87 -2.38 4.40
C GLU A 53 7.99 -3.14 3.69
N ARG A 54 8.05 -4.47 3.87
CA ARG A 54 9.06 -5.32 3.21
C ARG A 54 8.95 -5.24 1.69
N LYS A 55 7.73 -5.34 1.13
CA LYS A 55 7.50 -5.27 -0.33
C LYS A 55 7.90 -3.91 -0.88
N ARG A 56 7.40 -2.83 -0.28
CA ARG A 56 7.67 -1.45 -0.74
C ARG A 56 9.15 -1.08 -0.62
N SER A 57 9.79 -1.44 0.49
CA SER A 57 11.24 -1.25 0.66
C SER A 57 12.07 -2.04 -0.36
N GLY A 58 11.61 -3.22 -0.76
CA GLY A 58 12.22 -4.02 -1.82
C GLY A 58 12.08 -3.38 -3.19
N TRP A 59 10.89 -2.90 -3.54
CA TRP A 59 10.62 -2.25 -4.83
C TRP A 59 11.33 -0.91 -4.98
N ALA A 60 11.49 -0.16 -3.88
CA ALA A 60 12.24 1.10 -3.88
C ALA A 60 13.69 0.93 -4.38
N LYS A 61 14.29 -0.25 -4.20
CA LYS A 61 15.64 -0.57 -4.68
C LYS A 61 15.67 -0.97 -6.16
N LYS A 62 14.51 -1.20 -6.78
CA LYS A 62 14.37 -1.70 -8.16
C LYS A 62 13.72 -0.70 -9.10
N VAL A 63 13.50 0.56 -8.67
CA VAL A 63 12.81 1.59 -9.49
C VAL A 63 13.48 1.79 -10.85
N GLU A 64 14.81 1.85 -10.90
CA GLU A 64 15.57 1.99 -12.15
C GLU A 64 15.42 0.76 -13.05
N GLN A 65 15.58 -0.43 -12.47
CA GLN A 65 15.40 -1.71 -13.16
C GLN A 65 13.99 -1.83 -13.77
N ASP A 66 12.98 -1.39 -13.04
CA ASP A 66 11.57 -1.53 -13.38
C ASP A 66 11.04 -0.35 -14.25
N GLN A 67 11.88 0.60 -14.66
CA GLN A 67 11.47 1.70 -15.54
C GLN A 67 10.82 1.18 -16.83
N GLY A 68 9.68 1.76 -17.19
CA GLY A 68 8.92 1.45 -18.39
C GLY A 68 8.28 0.06 -18.38
N ALA A 69 8.13 -0.57 -17.22
CA ALA A 69 7.46 -1.85 -17.09
C ALA A 69 5.94 -1.74 -17.33
N LEU A 70 5.34 -2.87 -17.73
CA LEU A 70 3.91 -3.13 -17.53
C LEU A 70 3.70 -3.49 -16.05
N VAL A 71 2.96 -2.64 -15.33
CA VAL A 71 2.75 -2.81 -13.89
C VAL A 71 1.50 -3.63 -13.65
N PHE A 72 1.62 -4.68 -12.84
CA PHE A 72 0.49 -5.44 -12.31
C PHE A 72 0.23 -4.99 -10.88
N LEU A 73 -0.83 -4.22 -10.67
CA LEU A 73 -1.19 -3.60 -9.41
C LEU A 73 -2.35 -4.35 -8.76
N GLY A 74 -2.21 -4.74 -7.49
CA GLY A 74 -3.29 -5.43 -6.82
C GLY A 74 -2.95 -6.01 -5.45
N ASP A 75 -3.65 -7.09 -5.12
CA ASP A 75 -3.56 -7.77 -3.83
C ASP A 75 -2.82 -9.11 -3.90
N SER A 76 -3.19 -10.06 -3.03
CA SER A 76 -2.70 -11.44 -3.00
C SER A 76 -2.82 -12.18 -4.32
N ILE A 77 -3.88 -11.91 -5.10
CA ILE A 77 -4.11 -12.58 -6.37
C ILE A 77 -2.99 -12.19 -7.32
N THR A 78 -2.71 -10.89 -7.44
CA THR A 78 -1.60 -10.37 -8.24
C THR A 78 -0.25 -10.81 -7.67
N GLN A 79 -0.05 -10.72 -6.35
CA GLN A 79 1.19 -11.13 -5.69
C GLN A 79 1.53 -12.60 -5.97
N GLY A 80 0.53 -13.47 -6.02
CA GLY A 80 0.68 -14.92 -6.19
C GLY A 80 1.31 -15.35 -7.51
N TRP A 81 1.32 -14.48 -8.52
CA TRP A 81 1.98 -14.74 -9.81
C TRP A 81 3.51 -14.65 -9.74
N GLY A 82 4.07 -14.18 -8.62
CA GLY A 82 5.52 -13.98 -8.47
C GLY A 82 6.04 -12.74 -9.19
N ASP A 83 7.30 -12.40 -8.93
CA ASP A 83 7.90 -11.11 -9.33
C ASP A 83 7.90 -10.90 -10.87
N ASN A 84 8.05 -11.98 -11.65
CA ASN A 84 8.08 -11.96 -13.12
C ASN A 84 6.76 -12.41 -13.76
N MET A 85 5.65 -12.43 -13.00
CA MET A 85 4.35 -12.91 -13.46
C MET A 85 4.37 -14.33 -14.06
N GLY A 86 5.21 -15.21 -13.52
CA GLY A 86 5.39 -16.58 -14.02
C GLY A 86 5.96 -16.67 -15.43
N ASN A 87 6.64 -15.64 -15.93
CA ASN A 87 7.10 -15.51 -17.33
C ASN A 87 5.97 -15.51 -18.37
N SER A 88 4.73 -15.18 -17.97
CA SER A 88 3.55 -15.24 -18.85
C SER A 88 3.51 -14.15 -19.92
N PHE A 89 4.43 -13.17 -19.87
CA PHE A 89 4.49 -12.01 -20.75
C PHE A 89 5.86 -11.90 -21.42
N PRO A 90 6.20 -12.84 -22.33
CA PRO A 90 7.51 -12.83 -22.99
C PRO A 90 7.70 -11.55 -23.81
N GLY A 91 8.92 -11.00 -23.77
CA GLY A 91 9.27 -9.76 -24.47
C GLY A 91 8.79 -8.46 -23.79
N LEU A 92 8.02 -8.56 -22.70
CA LEU A 92 7.62 -7.40 -21.92
C LEU A 92 8.39 -7.34 -20.60
N LYS A 93 8.88 -6.15 -20.26
CA LYS A 93 9.31 -5.86 -18.89
C LYS A 93 8.07 -5.73 -18.03
N VAL A 94 7.97 -6.52 -16.97
CA VAL A 94 6.84 -6.51 -16.03
C VAL A 94 7.29 -6.14 -14.63
N ALA A 95 6.40 -5.52 -13.88
CA ALA A 95 6.60 -5.20 -12.47
C ALA A 95 5.37 -5.65 -11.68
N ASN A 96 5.52 -6.70 -10.87
CA ASN A 96 4.47 -7.13 -9.94
C ASN A 96 4.45 -6.19 -8.72
N ARG A 97 3.34 -5.48 -8.55
CA ARG A 97 3.03 -4.58 -7.43
C ARG A 97 1.83 -5.07 -6.62
N GLY A 98 1.66 -6.39 -6.53
CA GLY A 98 0.70 -7.05 -5.66
C GLY A 98 1.17 -7.13 -4.21
N ILE A 99 0.31 -6.77 -3.25
CA ILE A 99 0.56 -6.98 -1.81
C ILE A 99 -0.59 -7.81 -1.23
N SER A 100 -0.29 -8.96 -0.64
CA SER A 100 -1.32 -9.80 -0.02
C SER A 100 -2.09 -9.02 1.04
N GLY A 101 -3.41 -9.03 0.90
CA GLY A 101 -4.33 -8.36 1.80
C GLY A 101 -4.59 -6.88 1.52
N ASP A 102 -3.95 -6.27 0.53
CA ASP A 102 -4.11 -4.85 0.22
C ASP A 102 -5.55 -4.50 -0.15
N THR A 103 -5.96 -3.27 0.15
CA THR A 103 -7.27 -2.70 -0.18
C THR A 103 -7.13 -1.64 -1.26
N THR A 104 -8.23 -1.20 -1.87
CA THR A 104 -8.18 -0.09 -2.84
C THR A 104 -7.61 1.20 -2.23
N ARG A 105 -7.92 1.48 -0.96
CA ARG A 105 -7.37 2.63 -0.23
C ARG A 105 -5.89 2.46 0.10
N GLY A 106 -5.44 1.25 0.41
CA GLY A 106 -4.02 0.93 0.50
C GLY A 106 -3.29 1.21 -0.81
N VAL A 107 -3.82 0.73 -1.95
CA VAL A 107 -3.25 1.02 -3.26
C VAL A 107 -3.09 2.53 -3.51
N LEU A 108 -4.09 3.36 -3.20
CA LEU A 108 -4.01 4.82 -3.35
C LEU A 108 -2.81 5.44 -2.61
N ILE A 109 -2.52 4.98 -1.39
CA ILE A 109 -1.42 5.51 -0.56
C ILE A 109 -0.05 5.26 -1.19
N ARG A 110 0.12 4.17 -1.93
CA ARG A 110 1.42 3.74 -2.46
C ARG A 110 1.63 3.99 -3.95
N MET A 111 0.66 4.60 -4.64
CA MET A 111 0.71 4.87 -6.08
C MET A 111 1.99 5.56 -6.53
N LYS A 112 2.37 6.63 -5.82
CA LYS A 112 3.50 7.48 -6.23
C LYS A 112 4.81 6.69 -6.26
N GLU A 113 5.16 6.03 -5.16
CA GLU A 113 6.43 5.33 -5.04
C GLU A 113 6.44 3.99 -5.78
N ASP A 114 5.33 3.25 -5.76
CA ASP A 114 5.33 1.86 -6.22
C ASP A 114 4.97 1.72 -7.70
N VAL A 115 4.23 2.69 -8.26
CA VAL A 115 3.65 2.61 -9.61
C VAL A 115 4.14 3.76 -10.49
N LEU A 116 3.84 5.00 -10.11
CA LEU A 116 4.11 6.17 -10.97
C LEU A 116 5.62 6.45 -11.13
N SER A 117 6.42 6.14 -10.10
CA SER A 117 7.88 6.27 -10.15
C SER A 117 8.52 5.44 -11.26
N LEU A 118 7.81 4.41 -11.77
CA LEU A 118 8.30 3.50 -12.81
C LEU A 118 8.08 4.03 -14.22
N ASN A 119 7.38 5.16 -14.38
CA ASN A 119 6.91 5.66 -15.68
C ASN A 119 6.31 4.52 -16.53
N PRO A 120 5.25 3.85 -16.02
CA PRO A 120 4.77 2.61 -16.60
C PRO A 120 4.34 2.77 -18.06
N LYS A 121 4.53 1.72 -18.85
CA LYS A 121 3.98 1.65 -20.22
C LYS A 121 2.51 1.25 -20.24
N GLY A 122 2.02 0.71 -19.13
CA GLY A 122 0.63 0.32 -18.91
C GLY A 122 0.45 -0.17 -17.48
N VAL A 123 -0.79 -0.19 -17.00
CA VAL A 123 -1.13 -0.72 -15.67
C VAL A 123 -2.32 -1.67 -15.76
N VAL A 124 -2.14 -2.88 -15.23
CA VAL A 124 -3.20 -3.88 -15.03
C VAL A 124 -3.59 -3.86 -13.56
N ILE A 125 -4.87 -3.65 -13.28
CA ILE A 125 -5.40 -3.46 -11.93
C ILE A 125 -6.34 -4.62 -11.58
N LEU A 126 -6.07 -5.32 -10.48
CA LEU A 126 -6.99 -6.27 -9.87
C LEU A 126 -6.97 -6.11 -8.35
N ILE A 127 -8.01 -5.47 -7.81
CA ILE A 127 -8.11 -5.11 -6.39
C ILE A 127 -9.59 -5.02 -5.99
N GLY A 128 -9.90 -4.95 -4.69
CA GLY A 128 -11.25 -4.73 -4.16
C GLY A 128 -11.81 -5.90 -3.36
N THR A 129 -11.27 -7.11 -3.50
CA THR A 129 -11.81 -8.27 -2.77
C THR A 129 -11.56 -8.18 -1.26
N ASN A 130 -10.50 -7.51 -0.83
CA ASN A 130 -10.17 -7.33 0.58
C ASN A 130 -10.97 -6.20 1.21
N ASP A 131 -11.34 -5.18 0.45
CA ASP A 131 -12.22 -4.11 0.88
C ASP A 131 -13.58 -4.68 1.32
N LEU A 132 -14.16 -5.60 0.55
CA LEU A 132 -15.38 -6.33 0.94
C LEU A 132 -15.18 -7.14 2.23
N GLU A 133 -14.04 -7.80 2.39
CA GLU A 133 -13.73 -8.55 3.60
C GLU A 133 -13.61 -7.64 4.84
N GLU A 134 -13.19 -6.40 4.63
CA GLU A 134 -13.16 -5.31 5.61
C GLU A 134 -14.46 -4.49 5.63
N LYS A 135 -15.55 -5.01 5.04
CA LYS A 135 -16.91 -4.47 5.05
C LYS A 135 -17.12 -3.13 4.32
N ALA A 136 -16.23 -2.76 3.39
CA ALA A 136 -16.48 -1.62 2.50
C ALA A 136 -17.66 -1.92 1.56
N SER A 137 -18.43 -0.88 1.20
CA SER A 137 -19.47 -1.02 0.19
C SER A 137 -18.88 -1.05 -1.23
N PRO A 138 -19.59 -1.64 -2.20
CA PRO A 138 -19.22 -1.57 -3.61
C PRO A 138 -18.97 -0.16 -4.13
N GLU A 139 -19.74 0.82 -3.66
CA GLU A 139 -19.61 2.23 -4.03
C GLU A 139 -18.28 2.82 -3.56
N VAL A 140 -17.86 2.53 -2.34
CA VAL A 140 -16.56 2.98 -1.81
C VAL A 140 -15.42 2.38 -2.63
N ILE A 141 -15.51 1.10 -2.96
CA ILE A 141 -14.51 0.38 -3.77
C ILE A 141 -14.43 1.00 -5.17
N ALA A 142 -15.57 1.22 -5.83
CA ALA A 142 -15.64 1.85 -7.14
C ALA A 142 -15.15 3.31 -7.11
N GLY A 143 -15.44 4.06 -6.04
CA GLY A 143 -14.92 5.41 -5.81
C GLY A 143 -13.40 5.44 -5.76
N ASN A 144 -12.79 4.56 -4.97
CA ASN A 144 -11.33 4.46 -4.90
C ASN A 144 -10.71 4.00 -6.23
N LEU A 145 -11.34 3.07 -6.96
CA LEU A 145 -10.89 2.68 -8.31
C LEU A 145 -10.91 3.87 -9.29
N LYS A 146 -11.94 4.73 -9.24
CA LYS A 146 -11.99 5.97 -10.02
C LYS A 146 -10.84 6.90 -9.66
N LEU A 147 -10.51 7.04 -8.38
CA LEU A 147 -9.36 7.84 -7.92
C LEU A 147 -8.02 7.27 -8.43
N ILE A 148 -7.83 5.94 -8.36
CA ILE A 148 -6.64 5.26 -8.88
C ILE A 148 -6.49 5.54 -10.39
N ILE A 149 -7.58 5.37 -11.15
CA ILE A 149 -7.59 5.62 -12.60
C ILE A 149 -7.32 7.10 -12.91
N ALA A 150 -7.89 8.02 -12.13
CA ALA A 150 -7.65 9.44 -12.29
C ALA A 150 -6.17 9.80 -12.08
N GLU A 151 -5.52 9.24 -11.07
CA GLU A 151 -4.09 9.46 -10.81
C GLU A 151 -3.23 8.90 -11.95
N LEU A 152 -3.56 7.71 -12.47
CA LEU A 152 -2.87 7.12 -13.62
C LEU A 152 -3.03 7.96 -14.89
N LYS A 153 -4.24 8.45 -15.18
CA LYS A 153 -4.52 9.34 -16.32
C LYS A 153 -3.84 10.69 -16.19
N LYS A 154 -3.77 11.23 -14.97
CA LYS A 154 -3.03 12.47 -14.68
C LYS A 154 -1.54 12.30 -14.94
N HIS A 155 -0.98 11.14 -14.58
CA HIS A 155 0.43 10.83 -14.85
C HIS A 155 0.69 10.66 -16.36
N ASN A 156 -0.14 9.90 -17.06
CA ASN A 156 -0.06 9.76 -18.52
C ASN A 156 -1.44 9.43 -19.12
N ALA A 157 -2.07 10.42 -19.75
CA ALA A 157 -3.42 10.29 -20.31
C ALA A 157 -3.52 9.28 -21.47
N LYS A 158 -2.40 8.92 -22.10
CA LYS A 158 -2.33 7.96 -23.22
C LYS A 158 -1.92 6.55 -22.78
N MET A 159 -1.53 6.37 -21.52
CA MET A 159 -1.12 5.07 -21.02
C MET A 159 -2.32 4.11 -20.95
N PRO A 160 -2.20 2.89 -21.52
CA PRO A 160 -3.23 1.87 -21.36
C PRO A 160 -3.43 1.50 -19.88
N ILE A 161 -4.70 1.47 -19.46
CA ILE A 161 -5.13 1.01 -18.15
C ILE A 161 -6.10 -0.15 -18.35
N ILE A 162 -5.79 -1.30 -17.79
CA ILE A 162 -6.65 -2.50 -17.82
C ILE A 162 -7.19 -2.68 -16.39
N LEU A 163 -8.47 -2.43 -16.20
CA LEU A 163 -9.16 -2.74 -14.94
C LEU A 163 -9.80 -4.12 -15.06
N CYS A 164 -9.34 -5.07 -14.27
CA CYS A 164 -9.94 -6.40 -14.18
C CYS A 164 -11.15 -6.37 -13.25
N ASN A 165 -12.18 -7.12 -13.64
CA ASN A 165 -13.30 -7.41 -12.75
C ASN A 165 -12.81 -8.10 -11.46
N THR A 166 -13.37 -7.71 -10.32
CA THR A 166 -13.17 -8.43 -9.06
C THR A 166 -13.68 -9.85 -9.22
N PHE A 167 -12.82 -10.83 -8.95
CA PHE A 167 -13.14 -12.24 -9.13
C PHE A 167 -14.22 -12.73 -8.15
N PRO A 168 -15.02 -13.74 -8.52
CA PRO A 168 -15.87 -14.46 -7.59
C PRO A 168 -15.06 -15.01 -6.41
N SER A 169 -15.70 -15.15 -5.25
CA SER A 169 -15.10 -15.75 -4.07
C SER A 169 -15.98 -16.87 -3.53
N SER A 170 -15.38 -17.76 -2.75
CA SER A 170 -16.13 -18.81 -2.04
C SER A 170 -17.20 -18.18 -1.16
N ALA A 171 -18.39 -18.80 -1.12
CA ALA A 171 -19.49 -18.39 -0.25
C ALA A 171 -19.12 -18.42 1.26
N SER A 172 -18.09 -19.17 1.64
CA SER A 172 -17.57 -19.20 3.02
C SER A 172 -16.71 -17.99 3.40
N LYS A 173 -16.35 -17.12 2.44
CA LYS A 173 -15.59 -15.90 2.70
C LYS A 173 -16.54 -14.74 2.94
N ARG A 174 -16.06 -13.71 3.65
CA ARG A 174 -16.79 -12.44 3.87
C ARG A 174 -16.75 -11.55 2.61
N ARG A 175 -17.08 -12.11 1.46
CA ARG A 175 -16.98 -11.49 0.13
C ARG A 175 -18.21 -11.91 -0.69
N PRO A 176 -19.40 -11.40 -0.35
CA PRO A 176 -20.66 -11.90 -0.93
C PRO A 176 -20.69 -11.73 -2.45
N ALA A 177 -21.22 -12.73 -3.15
CA ALA A 177 -21.21 -12.77 -4.62
C ALA A 177 -22.04 -11.65 -5.25
N ASP A 178 -23.14 -11.23 -4.62
CA ASP A 178 -23.96 -10.09 -5.02
C ASP A 178 -23.18 -8.77 -4.93
N GLN A 179 -22.39 -8.58 -3.86
CA GLN A 179 -21.56 -7.39 -3.70
C GLN A 179 -20.41 -7.36 -4.73
N ILE A 180 -19.79 -8.51 -5.01
CA ILE A 180 -18.77 -8.62 -6.07
C ILE A 180 -19.37 -8.26 -7.44
N LYS A 181 -20.54 -8.81 -7.78
CA LYS A 181 -21.25 -8.48 -9.02
C LYS A 181 -21.58 -6.99 -9.09
N LYS A 182 -22.02 -6.41 -7.97
CA LYS A 182 -22.34 -4.98 -7.88
C LYS A 182 -21.11 -4.11 -8.11
N ILE A 183 -19.95 -4.42 -7.54
CA ILE A 183 -18.69 -3.71 -7.81
C ILE A 183 -18.41 -3.67 -9.32
N ASN A 184 -18.48 -4.83 -9.97
CA ASN A 184 -18.15 -4.99 -11.39
C ASN A 184 -19.16 -4.31 -12.34
N GLN A 185 -20.28 -3.80 -11.84
CA GLN A 185 -21.27 -3.03 -12.61
C GLN A 185 -21.10 -1.51 -12.44
N LEU A 186 -20.20 -1.06 -11.57
CA LEU A 186 -20.02 0.37 -11.25
C LEU A 186 -18.92 1.06 -12.08
N TYR A 187 -18.27 0.34 -12.99
CA TYR A 187 -17.25 0.84 -13.91
C TYR A 187 -17.34 0.16 -15.28
#